data_AF-A0A542DF78-F1
#
_entry.id   AF-A0A542DF78-F1
#
_cell.length_a   1.000
_cell.length_b   1.000
_cell.length_c   1.000
_cell.angle_alpha   90.00
_cell.angle_beta   90.00
_cell.angle_gamma   90.00
#
_symmetry.space_group_name_H-M   'P 1'
#
loop_
_entity.id
_entity.type
_entity.pdbx_description
1 polymer ?
#
loop_
_entity_poly.entity_id
_entity_poly.type
_entity_poly.pdbx_seq_one_letter_code
_entity_poly.pdbx_strand_id
1 'polypeptide(L)'
;MIQPETDPRRPSETTVGELPRRFASAVTYNAAYPACALPSEPHRRNALRGYHAAMAGVEDDVTGSGASLTVDFLPGGAPTVAEPDRLGTVVATHWGQPPVLVLAESVSLHAAWKAITGHWPTRLSDVRVALAALSAYPGPHR
;
A
#
# COMPACT_ATOMS: atom_id res chain seq x y z
N MET A 1 18.81 -20.81 -44.89
CA MET A 1 19.06 -20.11 -43.60
C MET A 1 18.18 -18.87 -43.61
N ILE A 2 17.09 -18.88 -42.84
CA ILE A 2 16.16 -17.74 -42.70
C ILE A 2 16.07 -17.46 -41.20
N GLN A 3 16.51 -16.29 -40.77
CA GLN A 3 16.39 -15.81 -39.40
C GLN A 3 14.93 -15.39 -39.15
N PRO A 4 14.30 -15.74 -38.01
CA PRO A 4 12.99 -15.20 -37.67
C PRO A 4 13.13 -13.78 -37.13
N GLU A 5 12.37 -12.85 -37.72
CA GLU A 5 12.13 -11.50 -37.23
C GLU A 5 11.49 -11.53 -35.84
N THR A 6 12.14 -10.87 -34.88
CA THR A 6 11.58 -10.63 -33.55
C THR A 6 10.64 -9.42 -33.63
N ASP A 7 9.34 -9.68 -33.48
CA ASP A 7 8.27 -8.67 -33.40
C ASP A 7 8.41 -7.80 -32.13
N PRO A 8 8.47 -6.44 -32.23
CA PRO A 8 8.62 -5.55 -31.09
C PRO A 8 7.28 -4.99 -30.54
N ARG A 9 6.18 -5.76 -30.55
CA ARG A 9 4.87 -5.30 -30.03
C ARG A 9 4.28 -6.14 -28.90
N ARG A 10 5.05 -6.40 -27.84
CA ARG A 10 4.43 -6.78 -26.56
C ARG A 10 4.13 -5.51 -25.76
N PRO A 11 2.86 -5.16 -25.51
CA PRO A 11 2.53 -4.09 -24.58
C PRO A 11 3.00 -4.50 -23.18
N SER A 12 3.62 -3.57 -22.47
CA SER A 12 4.10 -3.71 -21.09
C SER A 12 3.00 -4.30 -20.22
N GLU A 13 3.21 -5.53 -19.74
CA GLU A 13 2.45 -6.07 -18.61
C GLU A 13 2.64 -5.09 -17.45
N THR A 14 1.60 -4.32 -17.15
CA THR A 14 1.48 -3.57 -15.92
C THR A 14 1.79 -4.54 -14.78
N THR A 15 2.93 -4.38 -14.10
CA THR A 15 3.42 -5.28 -13.06
C THR A 15 2.51 -5.20 -11.82
N VAL A 16 1.31 -5.77 -11.91
CA VAL A 16 0.46 -6.06 -10.73
C VAL A 16 0.85 -7.43 -10.13
N GLY A 17 1.75 -8.17 -10.79
CA GLY A 17 2.11 -9.56 -10.48
C GLY A 17 3.19 -9.79 -9.40
N GLU A 18 3.88 -8.75 -8.91
CA GLU A 18 4.88 -8.95 -7.83
C GLU A 18 4.20 -8.93 -6.45
N LEU A 19 4.49 -9.92 -5.60
CA LEU A 19 3.95 -9.96 -4.25
C LEU A 19 4.43 -8.75 -3.42
N PRO A 20 3.59 -8.18 -2.55
CA PRO A 20 3.99 -7.07 -1.70
C PRO A 20 5.16 -7.48 -0.79
N ARG A 21 6.09 -6.55 -0.56
CA ARG A 21 7.20 -6.79 0.35
C ARG A 21 6.65 -7.05 1.75
N ARG A 22 7.01 -8.20 2.32
CA ARG A 22 6.48 -8.70 3.60
C ARG A 22 7.54 -8.67 4.70
N PHE A 23 7.17 -8.14 5.85
CA PHE A 23 7.98 -8.18 7.06
C PHE A 23 7.29 -9.02 8.13
N ALA A 24 8.05 -9.92 8.75
CA ALA A 24 7.55 -10.80 9.81
C ALA A 24 7.24 -10.06 11.12
N SER A 25 7.77 -8.84 11.31
CA SER A 25 7.52 -8.04 12.50
C SER A 25 7.56 -6.54 12.19
N ALA A 26 6.90 -5.75 13.04
CA ALA A 26 6.98 -4.29 13.02
C ALA A 26 8.41 -3.79 13.28
N VAL A 27 9.21 -4.51 14.08
CA VAL A 27 10.61 -4.14 14.36
C VAL A 27 11.45 -4.19 13.09
N THR A 28 11.34 -5.28 12.31
CA THR A 28 12.07 -5.43 11.04
C THR A 28 11.60 -4.41 10.01
N TYR A 29 10.29 -4.14 9.95
CA TYR A 29 9.74 -3.08 9.10
C TYR A 29 10.28 -1.70 9.50
N ASN A 30 10.22 -1.33 10.78
CA ASN A 30 10.68 -0.02 11.28
C ASN A 30 12.18 0.19 11.08
N ALA A 31 12.99 -0.87 11.13
CA ALA A 31 14.41 -0.80 10.81
C ALA A 31 14.65 -0.45 9.32
N ALA A 32 13.81 -0.96 8.41
CA ALA A 32 13.88 -0.65 6.99
C ALA A 32 13.24 0.70 6.62
N TYR A 33 12.21 1.13 7.35
CA TYR A 33 11.43 2.35 7.09
C TYR A 33 11.39 3.29 8.30
N PRO A 34 12.53 3.83 8.78
CA PRO A 34 12.58 4.62 10.01
C PRO A 34 11.76 5.91 9.94
N ALA A 35 11.65 6.53 8.75
CA ALA A 35 10.85 7.74 8.55
C ALA A 35 9.33 7.48 8.50
N CYS A 36 8.91 6.23 8.29
CA CYS A 36 7.52 5.80 8.17
C CYS A 36 7.21 4.67 9.16
N ALA A 37 7.74 4.80 10.37
CA ALA A 37 7.66 3.74 11.38
C ALA A 37 6.19 3.47 11.79
N LEU A 38 5.85 2.19 11.87
CA LEU A 38 4.62 1.72 12.48
C LEU A 38 4.76 1.83 14.00
N PRO A 39 3.86 2.55 14.71
CA PRO A 39 3.96 2.71 16.16
C PRO A 39 4.01 1.38 16.91
N SER A 40 4.91 1.26 17.89
CA SER A 40 5.02 0.08 18.77
C SER A 40 3.87 -0.02 19.77
N GLU A 41 3.31 1.12 20.19
CA GLU A 41 2.24 1.16 21.17
C GLU A 41 0.85 0.92 20.53
N PRO A 42 0.03 -0.02 21.04
CA PRO A 42 -1.30 -0.31 20.49
C PRO A 42 -2.23 0.91 20.41
N HIS A 43 -2.24 1.77 21.43
CA HIS A 43 -3.09 2.96 21.44
C HIS A 43 -2.71 3.96 20.34
N ARG A 44 -1.42 4.10 20.04
CA ARG A 44 -0.96 4.97 18.94
C ARG A 44 -1.27 4.37 17.57
N ARG A 45 -1.18 3.05 17.42
CA ARG A 45 -1.62 2.36 16.20
C ARG A 45 -3.12 2.54 15.96
N ASN A 46 -3.94 2.31 16.99
CA ASN A 46 -5.39 2.43 16.90
C ASN A 46 -5.85 3.87 16.64
N ALA A 47 -5.02 4.86 16.98
CA ALA A 47 -5.28 6.27 16.68
C ALA A 47 -4.92 6.65 15.23
N LEU A 48 -4.25 5.78 14.46
CA LEU A 48 -3.97 6.05 13.05
C LEU A 48 -5.27 6.05 12.26
N ARG A 49 -5.41 7.06 11.40
CA ARG A 49 -6.47 7.09 10.40
C ARG A 49 -6.14 6.10 9.28
N GLY A 50 -6.54 4.85 9.47
CA GLY A 50 -6.45 3.77 8.50
C GLY A 50 -7.74 3.54 7.72
N TYR A 51 -7.69 2.67 6.72
CA TYR A 51 -8.84 2.19 5.96
C TYR A 51 -9.17 0.74 6.33
N HIS A 52 -10.46 0.49 6.57
CA HIS A 52 -11.04 -0.83 6.77
C HIS A 52 -12.37 -0.90 6.00
N ALA A 53 -12.53 -1.89 5.12
CA ALA A 53 -13.74 -2.02 4.33
C ALA A 53 -14.92 -2.41 5.24
N ALA A 54 -15.96 -1.58 5.29
CA ALA A 54 -17.23 -1.84 6.02
C ALA A 54 -17.07 -2.35 7.46
N MET A 55 -16.06 -1.88 8.20
CA MET A 55 -15.68 -2.37 9.56
C MET A 55 -15.21 -3.85 9.61
N ALA A 56 -15.30 -4.59 8.50
CA ALA A 56 -14.89 -5.98 8.39
C ALA A 56 -13.41 -6.13 8.02
N GLY A 57 -12.82 -5.11 7.40
CA GLY A 57 -11.42 -5.07 6.92
C GLY A 57 -11.29 -5.46 5.45
N VAL A 58 -10.05 -5.53 4.96
CA VAL A 58 -9.71 -5.85 3.57
C VAL A 58 -9.22 -7.30 3.51
N GLU A 59 -9.84 -8.13 2.68
CA GLU A 59 -9.46 -9.53 2.50
C GLU A 59 -8.10 -9.66 1.80
N ASP A 60 -7.19 -10.45 2.38
CA ASP A 60 -5.91 -10.80 1.78
C ASP A 60 -6.03 -11.95 0.77
N ASP A 61 -6.38 -11.59 -0.46
CA ASP A 61 -6.40 -12.46 -1.63
C ASP A 61 -5.05 -12.51 -2.37
N VAL A 62 -4.06 -11.71 -1.94
CA VAL A 62 -2.76 -11.58 -2.62
C VAL A 62 -1.73 -12.54 -2.07
N THR A 63 -1.64 -12.68 -0.73
CA THR A 63 -0.72 -13.65 -0.12
C THR A 63 -1.39 -15.02 0.12
N GLY A 64 -2.69 -15.11 -0.16
CA GLY A 64 -3.48 -16.33 0.00
C GLY A 64 -3.85 -16.65 1.45
N SER A 65 -3.69 -15.69 2.38
CA SER A 65 -4.01 -15.92 3.79
C SER A 65 -5.52 -15.84 4.08
N GLY A 66 -6.29 -15.10 3.25
CA GLY A 66 -7.71 -14.82 3.48
C GLY A 66 -7.97 -14.00 4.75
N ALA A 67 -6.92 -13.47 5.39
CA ALA A 67 -7.04 -12.68 6.60
C ALA A 67 -7.71 -11.33 6.31
N SER A 68 -8.42 -10.82 7.30
CA SER A 68 -8.93 -9.45 7.27
C SER A 68 -7.84 -8.47 7.73
N LEU A 69 -7.50 -7.52 6.87
CA LEU A 69 -6.43 -6.56 7.07
C LEU A 69 -6.96 -5.13 7.24
N THR A 70 -6.20 -4.33 7.96
CA THR A 70 -6.31 -2.88 8.00
C THR A 70 -5.24 -2.29 7.08
N VAL A 71 -5.61 -1.27 6.30
CA VAL A 71 -4.66 -0.51 5.49
C VAL A 71 -4.27 0.75 6.24
N ASP A 72 -3.01 0.82 6.64
CA ASP A 72 -2.43 1.93 7.40
C ASP A 72 -1.60 2.85 6.51
N PHE A 73 -1.63 4.14 6.81
CA PHE A 73 -0.91 5.18 6.09
C PHE A 73 0.16 5.75 7.02
N LEU A 74 1.42 5.64 6.65
CA LEU A 74 2.54 6.00 7.50
C LEU A 74 3.40 7.07 6.82
N PRO A 75 3.87 8.10 7.55
CA PRO A 75 3.68 8.32 8.98
C PRO A 75 2.33 8.96 9.33
N GLY A 76 1.83 8.68 10.54
CA GLY A 76 0.79 9.48 11.18
C GLY A 76 -0.65 9.29 10.69
N GLY A 77 -0.95 8.28 9.90
CA GLY A 77 -2.28 8.03 9.34
C GLY A 77 -2.55 8.84 8.07
N ALA A 78 -3.70 8.59 7.45
CA ALA A 78 -4.11 9.30 6.24
C ALA A 78 -4.49 10.75 6.59
N PRO A 79 -3.89 11.76 5.93
CA PRO A 79 -4.23 13.16 6.16
C PRO A 79 -5.72 13.44 5.93
N THR A 80 -6.28 14.29 6.78
CA THR A 80 -7.58 14.94 6.56
C THR A 80 -7.46 16.06 5.52
N VAL A 81 -8.60 16.62 5.10
CA VAL A 81 -8.62 17.76 4.16
C VAL A 81 -7.98 19.04 4.70
N ALA A 82 -7.87 19.16 6.03
CA ALA A 82 -7.27 20.32 6.69
C ALA A 82 -5.77 20.12 6.97
N GLU A 83 -5.27 18.89 6.89
CA GLU A 83 -3.87 18.58 7.13
C GLU A 83 -3.06 18.70 5.84
N PRO A 84 -1.80 19.18 5.91
CA PRO A 84 -0.92 19.19 4.76
C PRO A 84 -0.67 17.76 4.27
N ASP A 85 -0.56 17.62 2.95
CA ASP A 85 -0.15 16.36 2.35
C ASP A 85 1.31 16.03 2.72
N ARG A 86 1.62 14.74 2.72
CA ARG A 86 2.95 14.21 2.99
C ARG A 86 3.20 12.95 2.18
N LEU A 87 4.45 12.74 1.80
CA LEU A 87 4.89 11.48 1.22
C LEU A 87 5.03 10.43 2.32
N GLY A 88 4.69 9.19 2.00
CA GLY A 88 4.77 8.10 2.96
C GLY A 88 4.62 6.72 2.34
N THR A 89 4.43 5.74 3.22
CA THR A 89 4.26 4.32 2.90
C THR A 89 2.85 3.90 3.27
N VAL A 90 2.20 3.17 2.37
CA VAL A 90 0.92 2.50 2.64
C VAL A 90 1.21 1.03 2.92
N VAL A 91 0.74 0.54 4.06
CA VAL A 91 0.96 -0.83 4.51
C VAL A 91 -0.36 -1.52 4.83
N ALA A 92 -0.38 -2.84 4.81
CA ALA A 92 -1.47 -3.63 5.36
C ALA A 92 -0.98 -4.50 6.52
N THR A 93 -1.79 -4.57 7.58
CA THR A 93 -1.52 -5.31 8.81
C THR A 93 -2.80 -6.00 9.30
N HIS A 94 -2.69 -7.02 10.13
CA HIS A 94 -3.86 -7.58 10.82
C HIS A 94 -4.13 -6.74 12.08
N TRP A 95 -4.88 -5.64 11.94
CA TRP A 95 -5.20 -4.72 13.04
C TRP A 95 -3.94 -4.22 13.77
N GLY A 96 -2.93 -3.80 13.01
CA GLY A 96 -1.63 -3.34 13.52
C GLY A 96 -0.69 -4.48 13.98
N GLN A 97 -1.09 -5.75 13.82
CA GLN A 97 -0.23 -6.90 14.11
C GLN A 97 0.51 -7.38 12.86
N PRO A 98 1.68 -8.02 13.02
CA PRO A 98 2.38 -8.67 11.93
C PRO A 98 1.54 -9.75 11.23
N PRO A 99 1.84 -10.09 9.97
CA PRO A 99 2.90 -9.51 9.14
C PRO A 99 2.58 -8.08 8.68
N VAL A 100 3.61 -7.31 8.35
CA VAL A 100 3.46 -5.98 7.71
C VAL A 100 3.70 -6.16 6.22
N LEU A 101 2.70 -5.82 5.40
CA LEU A 101 2.76 -5.87 3.94
C LEU A 101 2.91 -4.46 3.39
N VAL A 102 3.97 -4.17 2.65
CA VAL A 102 4.15 -2.87 1.97
C VAL A 102 3.38 -2.87 0.66
N LEU A 103 2.42 -1.95 0.52
CA LEU A 103 1.55 -1.85 -0.64
C LEU A 103 1.99 -0.76 -1.62
N ALA A 104 2.50 0.35 -1.10
CA ALA A 104 3.07 1.44 -1.89
C ALA A 104 4.09 2.22 -1.06
N GLU A 105 5.13 2.73 -1.71
CA GLU A 105 6.20 3.51 -1.09
C GLU A 105 6.31 4.89 -1.74
N SER A 106 6.70 5.90 -0.96
CA SER A 106 6.93 7.27 -1.43
C SER A 106 5.75 7.89 -2.19
N VAL A 107 4.52 7.61 -1.74
CA VAL A 107 3.29 8.15 -2.35
C VAL A 107 2.70 9.28 -1.51
N SER A 108 2.00 10.21 -2.16
CA SER A 108 1.14 11.19 -1.48
C SER A 108 0.08 10.44 -0.66
N LEU A 109 0.07 10.63 0.66
CA LEU A 109 -0.90 9.97 1.53
C LEU A 109 -2.31 10.49 1.29
N HIS A 110 -2.48 11.76 0.89
CA HIS A 110 -3.79 12.29 0.51
C HIS A 110 -4.30 11.62 -0.78
N ALA A 111 -3.44 11.48 -1.80
CA ALA A 111 -3.80 10.82 -3.05
C ALA A 111 -4.10 9.33 -2.83
N ALA A 112 -3.29 8.64 -2.01
CA ALA A 112 -3.51 7.25 -1.64
C ALA A 112 -4.85 7.05 -0.92
N TRP A 113 -5.15 7.90 0.07
CA TRP A 113 -6.44 7.87 0.77
C TRP A 113 -7.60 8.06 -0.20
N LYS A 114 -7.50 9.06 -1.09
CA LYS A 114 -8.54 9.36 -2.09
C LYS A 114 -8.72 8.22 -3.09
N ALA A 115 -7.63 7.60 -3.56
CA ALA A 115 -7.70 6.49 -4.49
C ALA A 115 -8.41 5.28 -3.87
N ILE A 116 -8.03 4.91 -2.64
CA ILE A 116 -8.65 3.78 -1.93
C ILE A 116 -10.13 4.08 -1.63
N THR A 117 -10.43 5.23 -1.03
CA THR A 117 -11.82 5.57 -0.66
C THR A 117 -12.72 5.93 -1.85
N GLY A 118 -12.16 6.24 -3.02
CA GLY A 118 -12.92 6.42 -4.25
C GLY A 118 -13.50 5.11 -4.80
N HIS A 119 -12.88 3.96 -4.48
CA HIS A 119 -13.27 2.65 -4.98
C HIS A 119 -13.79 1.69 -3.92
N TRP A 120 -13.67 2.04 -2.63
CA TRP A 120 -14.10 1.21 -1.49
C TRP A 120 -13.69 -0.27 -1.61
N PRO A 121 -12.42 -0.58 -1.88
CA PRO A 121 -11.98 -1.94 -2.11
C PRO A 121 -12.20 -2.80 -0.87
N THR A 122 -12.68 -4.02 -1.07
CA THR A 122 -12.83 -5.04 -0.03
C THR A 122 -11.74 -6.11 -0.11
N ARG A 123 -10.93 -6.11 -1.18
CA ARG A 123 -9.83 -7.06 -1.43
C ARG A 123 -8.49 -6.35 -1.54
N LEU A 124 -7.42 -7.02 -1.13
CA LEU A 124 -6.08 -6.45 -1.12
C LEU A 124 -5.54 -6.23 -2.54
N SER A 125 -5.91 -7.10 -3.48
CA SER A 125 -5.62 -6.91 -4.91
C SER A 125 -6.19 -5.60 -5.45
N ASP A 126 -7.44 -5.26 -5.11
CA ASP A 126 -8.09 -4.02 -5.51
C ASP A 126 -7.43 -2.78 -4.88
N VAL A 127 -6.99 -2.88 -3.61
CA VAL A 127 -6.19 -1.82 -2.97
C VAL A 127 -4.90 -1.58 -3.76
N ARG A 128 -4.20 -2.65 -4.16
CA ARG A 128 -2.96 -2.54 -4.94
C ARG A 128 -3.19 -1.91 -6.32
N VAL A 129 -4.28 -2.26 -7.00
CA VAL A 129 -4.68 -1.62 -8.26
C VAL A 129 -4.93 -0.14 -8.08
N ALA A 130 -5.65 0.26 -7.04
CA ALA A 130 -5.92 1.67 -6.74
C ALA A 130 -4.62 2.47 -6.46
N LEU A 131 -3.64 1.85 -5.80
CA LEU A 131 -2.36 2.48 -5.50
C LEU A 131 -1.38 2.50 -6.68
N ALA A 132 -1.43 1.51 -7.58
CA ALA A 132 -0.52 1.42 -8.73
C ALA A 132 -0.60 2.65 -9.66
N ALA A 133 -1.79 3.26 -9.78
CA ALA A 133 -1.99 4.48 -10.53
C ALA A 133 -1.20 5.69 -9.99
N LEU A 134 -0.79 5.65 -8.71
CA LEU A 134 -0.04 6.72 -8.04
C LEU A 134 1.46 6.55 -8.22
N SER A 135 1.96 5.31 -8.20
CA SER A 135 3.38 5.00 -8.41
C SER A 135 3.83 5.19 -9.85
N ALA A 136 2.90 5.16 -10.81
CA ALA A 136 3.16 5.41 -12.22
C ALA A 136 3.31 6.91 -12.57
N TYR A 137 3.11 7.81 -11.60
CA TYR A 137 3.26 9.26 -11.81
C TYR A 137 4.64 9.73 -11.31
N PRO A 138 5.65 9.88 -12.18
CA PRO A 138 6.82 10.68 -11.86
C PRO A 138 6.35 12.14 -11.77
N GLY A 139 6.03 12.60 -10.56
CA GLY A 139 5.81 14.02 -10.32
C GLY A 139 7.02 14.82 -10.82
N PRO A 140 6.82 16.03 -11.39
CA PRO A 140 7.87 16.76 -12.06
C PRO A 140 8.96 17.13 -11.05
N HIS A 141 10.21 16.80 -11.38
CA HIS A 141 11.37 17.35 -10.69
C HIS A 141 11.26 18.87 -10.63
N ARG A 142 11.29 19.42 -9.41
CA ARG A 142 11.58 20.83 -9.16
C ARG A 142 13.09 21.01 -9.06
#